data_AF-A0A2L2YPQ0-F1
#
_entry.id   AF-A0A2L2YPQ0-F1
#
_cell.length_a   1.000
_cell.length_b   1.000
_cell.length_c   1.000
_cell.angle_alpha   90.00
_cell.angle_beta   90.00
_cell.angle_gamma   90.00
#
_symmetry.space_group_name_H-M   'P 1'
#
loop_
_entity.id
_entity.type
_entity.pdbx_description
1 polymer ?
#
loop_
_entity_poly.entity_id
_entity_poly.type
_entity_poly.pdbx_seq_one_letter_code
_entity_poly.pdbx_strand_id
1 'polypeptide(L)' 'YMLFTRSNAQDACDLQPTEEAIRTCNFNPNRKTAIIVHGWIPKLQTKSPVYTIKDKLLQEDDYNEVVFNWTIYS' A
#
# COMPACT_ATOMS: atom_id res chain seq x y z
N TYR A 1 3.37 6.69 -2.97
CA TYR A 1 2.21 5.81 -2.67
C TYR A 1 2.67 4.69 -1.75
N MET A 2 1.91 4.30 -0.72
CA MET A 2 2.41 3.32 0.26
C MET A 2 2.23 1.88 -0.26
N LEU A 3 3.28 1.28 -0.81
CA LEU A 3 3.27 -0.10 -1.30
C LEU A 3 3.62 -1.09 -0.18
N PHE A 4 2.75 -2.07 -0.01
CA PHE A 4 2.95 -3.24 0.83
C PHE A 4 2.88 -4.51 -0.02
N THR A 5 3.72 -5.45 0.35
CA THR A 5 3.70 -6.83 -0.12
C THR A 5 3.94 -7.75 1.08
N ARG A 6 3.89 -9.07 0.89
CA ARG A 6 4.19 -10.01 1.99
C ARG A 6 5.59 -9.83 2.58
N SER A 7 6.58 -9.44 1.78
CA SER A 7 7.96 -9.25 2.25
C SER A 7 8.18 -7.94 3.02
N ASN A 8 7.26 -6.98 2.91
CA ASN A 8 7.30 -5.70 3.62
C ASN A 8 5.93 -5.32 4.19
N ALA A 9 5.24 -6.29 4.80
CA ALA A 9 3.85 -6.13 5.23
C ALA A 9 3.66 -5.02 6.30
N GLN A 10 4.71 -4.73 7.08
CA GLN A 10 4.71 -3.73 8.15
C GLN A 10 5.27 -2.37 7.69
N ASP A 11 6.25 -2.38 6.79
CA ASP A 11 7.00 -1.20 6.38
C ASP A 11 6.77 -0.89 4.90
N ALA A 12 5.99 0.16 4.62
CA ALA A 12 5.67 0.56 3.26
C ALA A 12 6.91 1.01 2.48
N CYS A 13 7.00 0.62 1.21
CA CYS A 13 7.87 1.29 0.26
C CYS A 13 7.12 2.48 -0.33
N ASP A 14 7.78 3.62 -0.53
CA ASP A 14 7.17 4.75 -1.23
C ASP A 14 7.26 4.53 -2.75
N LEU A 15 6.22 3.89 -3.30
CA LEU A 15 6.10 3.62 -4.72
C LEU A 15 5.70 4.92 -5.44
N GLN A 16 6.67 5.70 -5.86
CA GLN A 16 6.48 6.84 -6.75
C GLN A 16 6.22 6.35 -8.20
N PRO A 17 5.55 7.14 -9.07
CA PRO A 17 5.32 6.77 -10.46
C PRO A 17 6.58 6.95 -11.31
N THR A 18 7.68 6.32 -10.90
CA THR A 18 8.98 6.36 -11.56
C THR A 18 9.47 4.93 -11.81
N GLU A 19 10.26 4.73 -12.88
CA GLU A 19 10.85 3.42 -13.14
C GLU A 19 11.74 2.93 -11.99
N GLU A 20 12.46 3.85 -11.35
CA GLU A 20 13.32 3.56 -10.22
C GLU A 20 12.52 2.97 -9.04
N ALA A 21 11.40 3.59 -8.66
CA ALA A 21 10.58 3.10 -7.56
C ALA A 21 9.95 1.74 -7.89
N ILE A 22 9.52 1.52 -9.13
CA ILE A 22 9.00 0.21 -9.58
C ILE A 22 10.07 -0.89 -9.49
N ARG A 23 11.34 -0.56 -9.74
CA ARG A 23 12.46 -1.52 -9.68
C ARG A 23 13.01 -1.76 -8.27
N THR A 24 12.97 -0.74 -7.41
CA THR A 24 13.57 -0.78 -6.07
C THR A 24 12.58 -1.23 -5.00
N CYS A 25 11.30 -0.89 -5.14
CA CYS A 25 10.26 -1.46 -4.29
C CYS A 25 9.96 -2.92 -4.66
N ASN A 26 9.33 -3.66 -3.74
CA ASN A 26 8.94 -5.05 -3.94
C ASN A 26 7.76 -5.24 -4.93
N PHE A 27 7.50 -4.28 -5.82
CA PHE A 27 6.42 -4.39 -6.80
C PHE A 27 6.70 -5.55 -7.76
N ASN A 28 5.69 -6.40 -7.97
CA ASN A 28 5.79 -7.52 -8.89
C ASN A 28 4.70 -7.43 -9.96
N PRO A 29 5.05 -7.21 -11.25
CA PRO A 29 4.07 -7.07 -12.32
C PRO A 29 3.26 -8.35 -12.60
N ASN A 30 3.70 -9.51 -12.10
CA ASN A 30 2.99 -10.78 -12.27
C ASN A 30 1.96 -11.03 -11.15
N ARG A 31 1.83 -10.11 -10.20
CA ARG A 31 0.87 -10.18 -9.08
C ARG A 31 -0.27 -9.21 -9.29
N LYS A 32 -1.43 -9.54 -8.73
CA LYS A 32 -2.57 -8.60 -8.70
C LYS A 32 -2.19 -7.36 -7.90
N THR A 33 -2.73 -6.21 -8.30
CA THR A 33 -2.56 -4.96 -7.57
C THR A 33 -3.91 -4.52 -7.04
N ALA A 34 -3.99 -4.26 -5.74
CA ALA A 34 -5.16 -3.62 -5.13
C ALA A 34 -4.76 -2.23 -4.63
N ILE A 35 -5.61 -1.25 -4.90
CA ILE A 35 -5.40 0.14 -4.48
C ILE A 35 -6.50 0.50 -3.48
N ILE A 36 -6.11 0.83 -2.26
CA ILE A 36 -7.03 1.22 -1.19
C ILE A 36 -6.96 2.74 -1.04
N VAL A 37 -8.07 3.40 -1.38
CA VAL A 37 -8.25 4.84 -1.25
C VAL A 37 -9.22 5.11 -0.12
N HIS A 38 -8.77 5.83 0.90
CA HIS A 38 -9.64 6.21 2.01
C HIS A 38 -10.44 7.47 1.69
N GLY A 39 -11.64 7.58 2.29
CA GLY A 39 -12.44 8.80 2.30
C GLY A 39 -11.93 9.81 3.34
N TRP A 40 -12.80 10.73 3.77
CA TRP A 40 -12.43 11.74 4.74
C TRP A 40 -12.02 11.12 6.09
N ILE A 41 -10.80 11.42 6.52
CA ILE A 41 -10.26 11.16 7.85
C ILE A 41 -9.27 12.29 8.18
N PRO A 42 -9.12 12.70 9.46
CA PRO A 42 -8.24 13.82 9.82
C PRO A 42 -6.74 13.47 9.69
N LYS A 43 -6.39 12.21 9.87
CA LYS A 43 -5.03 11.68 9.68
C LYS A 43 -5.11 10.16 9.50
N LEU A 44 -4.39 9.62 8.53
CA LEU A 44 -4.23 8.17 8.42
C LEU A 44 -3.38 7.64 9.60
N GLN A 45 -3.98 6.76 10.40
CA GLN A 45 -3.33 6.09 11.54
C GLN A 45 -3.23 4.58 11.28
N THR A 46 -2.24 3.91 11.87
CA THR A 46 -2.05 2.45 11.73
C THR A 46 -3.26 1.62 12.19
N LYS A 47 -4.12 2.16 13.05
CA LYS A 47 -5.38 1.54 13.48
C LYS A 47 -6.57 1.79 12.54
N SER A 48 -6.36 2.51 11.44
CA SER A 48 -7.41 2.78 10.45
C SER A 48 -7.87 1.48 9.76
N PRO A 49 -9.17 1.33 9.44
CA PRO A 49 -9.70 0.17 8.70
C PRO A 49 -8.96 -0.13 7.39
N VAL A 50 -8.33 0.88 6.78
CA VAL A 50 -7.46 0.76 5.61
C VAL A 50 -6.37 -0.29 5.83
N TYR A 51 -5.72 -0.30 6.99
CA TYR A 51 -4.66 -1.25 7.30
C TYR A 51 -5.21 -2.66 7.56
N THR A 52 -6.41 -2.78 8.12
CA THR A 52 -7.08 -4.08 8.28
C THR A 52 -7.41 -4.71 6.94
N ILE A 53 -7.92 -3.93 5.98
CA ILE A 53 -8.21 -4.41 4.61
C ILE A 53 -6.91 -4.85 3.92
N LYS A 54 -5.88 -3.99 3.97
CA LYS A 54 -4.53 -4.29 3.45
C LYS A 54 -3.99 -5.61 4.03
N ASP A 55 -4.03 -5.80 5.35
CA ASP A 55 -3.54 -7.02 6.01
C ASP A 55 -4.33 -8.25 5.59
N LYS A 56 -5.64 -8.13 5.43
CA LYS A 56 -6.48 -9.24 4.96
C LYS A 56 -6.17 -9.62 3.53
N LEU A 57 -6.01 -8.66 2.63
CA LEU A 57 -5.64 -8.95 1.24
C LEU A 57 -4.27 -9.65 1.14
N LEU A 58 -3.27 -9.21 1.91
CA LEU A 58 -1.96 -9.87 1.98
C LEU A 58 -2.02 -11.29 2.56
N GLN A 59 -2.98 -11.58 3.45
CA GLN A 59 -3.22 -12.92 3.99
C GLN A 59 -3.86 -13.85 2.94
N GLU A 60 -4.80 -13.35 2.15
CA GLU A 60 -5.54 -14.14 1.16
C GLU A 60 -4.70 -14.50 -0.08
N ASP A 61 -3.93 -13.55 -0.63
CA ASP A 61 -3.12 -13.76 -1.84
C ASP A 61 -1.84 -12.91 -1.80
N ASP A 62 -0.94 -13.14 -2.74
CA ASP A 62 0.31 -12.38 -2.88
C ASP A 62 0.06 -11.13 -3.74
N TYR A 63 -0.54 -10.10 -3.14
CA TYR A 63 -0.84 -8.83 -3.80
C TYR A 63 0.32 -7.82 -3.77
N ASN A 64 0.30 -6.89 -4.73
CA ASN A 64 0.84 -5.55 -4.57
C ASN A 64 -0.25 -4.67 -3.95
N GLU A 65 -0.20 -4.42 -2.65
CA GLU A 65 -1.19 -3.60 -1.94
C GLU A 65 -0.72 -2.14 -1.88
N VAL A 66 -1.49 -1.22 -2.45
CA VAL A 66 -1.14 0.21 -2.48
C VAL A 66 -2.15 1.00 -1.65
N VAL A 67 -1.70 1.55 -0.51
CA VAL A 67 -2.51 2.49 0.27
C VAL A 67 -2.23 3.91 -0.22
N PHE A 68 -3.30 4.61 -0.64
CA PHE A 68 -3.24 6.02 -1.02
C PHE A 68 -3.55 6.91 0.18
N ASN A 69 -2.49 7.39 0.85
CA ASN A 69 -2.61 8.31 1.97
C ASN A 69 -2.57 9.77 1.49
N TRP A 70 -3.74 10.41 1.38
CA TRP A 70 -3.82 11.82 1.00
C TRP A 70 -3.82 12.79 2.20
N THR A 71 -3.88 12.29 3.44
CA THR A 71 -3.86 13.18 4.63
C THR A 71 -2.50 13.84 4.87
N ILE A 72 -1.45 13.44 4.15
CA ILE A 72 -0.13 14.08 4.24
C ILE A 72 -0.09 15.44 3.50
N TYR A 73 -1.12 15.74 2.72
CA TYR A 73 -1.24 16.97 1.93
C TYR A 73 -2.41 17.86 2.36
N SER A 74 -3.17 17.45 3.37
CA SER A 74 -4.35 18.15 3.91
C SER A 74 -4.02 18.93 5.17
#